data_AF-A0A8J4YHM2-F1
#
_entry.id   AF-A0A8J4YHM2-F1
#
_cell.length_a   1.000
_cell.length_b   1.000
_cell.length_c   1.000
_cell.angle_alpha   90.00
_cell.angle_beta   90.00
_cell.angle_gamma   90.00
#
_symmetry.space_group_name_H-M   'P 1'
#
loop_
_entity.id
_entity.type
_entity.pdbx_description
1 polymer ?
#
loop_
_entity_poly.entity_id
_entity_poly.type
_entity_poly.pdbx_seq_one_letter_code
_entity_poly.pdbx_strand_id
1 'polypeptide(L)'
;MVQESGDGGEDVTLLNNPARRLLEYLAEHAGMQPSRQVLDLLLARKVLPPSSQLFSPFIKFHLANDDLASALVEFESICQTHRLTPHKQELTARCINLEDGER
;
A
#
# COMPACT_ATOMS: atom_id res chain seq x y z
N MET A 1 -33.28 16.80 -11.12
CA MET A 1 -32.51 16.58 -12.35
C MET A 1 -31.25 17.42 -12.26
N VAL A 2 -30.14 16.84 -11.77
CA VAL A 2 -28.80 17.00 -12.34
C VAL A 2 -28.09 15.69 -12.00
N GLN A 3 -27.81 14.89 -13.02
CA GLN A 3 -26.88 13.78 -12.93
C GLN A 3 -25.50 14.42 -12.86
N GLU A 4 -24.80 14.32 -11.73
CA GLU A 4 -23.35 14.56 -11.70
C GLU A 4 -22.68 13.31 -12.27
N SER A 5 -22.49 13.35 -13.58
CA SER A 5 -21.69 12.39 -14.32
C SER A 5 -20.62 13.22 -15.02
N GLY A 6 -19.42 13.23 -14.43
CA GLY A 6 -18.29 14.01 -14.92
C GLY A 6 -17.04 13.82 -14.04
N ASP A 7 -16.32 12.74 -14.32
CA ASP A 7 -14.87 12.58 -14.16
C ASP A 7 -14.20 12.29 -12.80
N GLY A 8 -14.87 11.54 -11.91
CA GLY A 8 -14.18 10.96 -10.74
C GLY A 8 -13.07 9.93 -11.08
N GLY A 9 -12.90 9.58 -12.35
CA GLY A 9 -11.91 8.61 -12.81
C GLY A 9 -10.54 9.23 -13.09
N GLU A 10 -10.49 10.35 -13.79
CA GLU A 10 -9.23 11.04 -14.12
C GLU A 10 -8.56 11.59 -12.86
N ASP A 11 -9.31 12.23 -11.97
CA ASP A 11 -8.81 12.74 -10.68
C ASP A 11 -8.17 11.63 -9.82
N VAL A 12 -8.77 10.44 -9.79
CA VAL A 12 -8.23 9.28 -9.06
C VAL A 12 -6.90 8.81 -9.64
N THR A 13 -6.74 8.86 -10.97
CA THR A 13 -5.48 8.51 -11.61
C THR A 13 -4.39 9.55 -11.36
N LEU A 14 -4.76 10.84 -11.36
CA LEU A 14 -3.84 11.95 -11.10
C LEU A 14 -3.33 11.95 -9.65
N LEU A 15 -4.18 11.61 -8.69
CA LEU A 15 -3.85 11.64 -7.26
C LEU A 15 -3.16 10.37 -6.73
N ASN A 16 -3.27 9.23 -7.42
CA ASN A 16 -2.70 7.95 -6.94
C ASN A 16 -1.18 8.01 -6.72
N ASN A 17 -0.44 8.61 -7.65
CA ASN A 17 1.02 8.72 -7.56
C ASN A 17 1.47 9.72 -6.47
N PRO A 18 0.94 10.96 -6.42
CA PRO A 18 1.21 11.89 -5.32
C PRO A 18 0.87 11.30 -3.95
N ALA A 19 -0.28 10.65 -3.81
CA ALA A 19 -0.69 10.03 -2.55
C ALA A 19 0.27 8.91 -2.14
N ARG A 20 0.63 7.99 -3.04
CA ARG A 20 1.64 6.96 -2.75
C ARG A 20 2.96 7.58 -2.28
N ARG A 21 3.47 8.59 -2.99
CA ARG A 21 4.75 9.25 -2.64
C ARG A 21 4.67 9.96 -1.29
N LEU A 22 3.54 10.57 -0.96
CA LEU A 22 3.30 11.16 0.36
C LEU A 22 3.32 10.07 1.45
N LEU A 23 2.65 8.94 1.23
CA LEU A 23 2.63 7.83 2.17
C LEU A 23 4.03 7.21 2.37
N GLU A 24 4.83 7.06 1.30
CA GLU A 24 6.23 6.64 1.38
C GLU A 24 7.06 7.63 2.21
N TYR A 25 6.96 8.93 1.92
CA TYR A 25 7.67 9.98 2.66
C TYR A 25 7.31 9.98 4.16
N LEU A 26 6.03 9.85 4.49
CA LEU A 26 5.58 9.80 5.88
C LEU A 26 6.08 8.54 6.58
N ALA A 27 6.08 7.39 5.91
CA ALA A 27 6.59 6.14 6.46
C ALA A 27 8.08 6.27 6.84
N GLU A 28 8.88 6.86 5.94
CA GLU A 28 10.32 7.03 6.10
C GLU A 28 10.69 8.06 7.18
N HIS A 29 9.98 9.18 7.24
CA HIS A 29 10.40 10.32 8.08
C HIS A 29 9.58 10.53 9.35
N ALA A 30 8.32 10.12 9.37
CA ALA A 30 7.42 10.27 10.51
C ALA A 30 7.03 8.90 11.13
N GLY A 31 7.41 7.80 10.49
CA GLY A 31 7.09 6.44 10.89
C GLY A 31 5.77 5.94 10.32
N MET A 32 5.48 4.66 10.61
CA MET A 32 4.39 3.95 9.94
C MET A 32 2.99 4.43 10.36
N GLN A 33 2.84 4.85 11.62
CA GLN A 33 1.55 5.28 12.18
C GLN A 33 0.98 6.54 11.51
N PRO A 34 1.73 7.66 11.37
CA PRO A 34 1.25 8.82 10.62
C PRO A 34 0.88 8.53 9.17
N SER A 35 1.68 7.70 8.48
CA SER A 35 1.38 7.27 7.11
C SER A 35 0.05 6.49 7.04
N ARG A 36 -0.19 5.58 7.99
CA ARG A 36 -1.46 4.84 8.08
C ARG A 36 -2.66 5.74 8.32
N GLN A 37 -2.54 6.72 9.21
CA GLN A 37 -3.62 7.68 9.49
C GLN A 37 -4.00 8.49 8.24
N VAL A 38 -3.02 8.88 7.43
CA VAL A 38 -3.28 9.59 6.16
C VAL A 38 -3.97 8.69 5.15
N LEU A 39 -3.53 7.43 5.01
CA LEU A 39 -4.22 6.46 4.17
C LEU A 39 -5.68 6.28 4.60
N ASP A 40 -5.92 6.04 5.88
CA ASP A 40 -7.26 5.83 6.43
C ASP A 40 -8.16 7.04 6.14
N LEU A 41 -7.62 8.27 6.26
CA LEU A 41 -8.36 9.50 5.91
C LEU A 41 -8.70 9.57 4.42
N LEU A 42 -7.75 9.26 3.53
CA LEU A 42 -7.97 9.27 2.08
C LEU A 42 -9.07 8.29 1.67
N LEU A 43 -9.08 7.09 2.26
CA LEU A 43 -10.09 6.07 2.02
C LEU A 43 -11.44 6.45 2.62
N ALA A 44 -11.47 6.90 3.88
CA ALA A 44 -12.71 7.27 4.59
C ALA A 44 -13.43 8.44 3.90
N ARG A 45 -12.67 9.39 3.34
CA ARG A 45 -13.21 10.53 2.59
C ARG A 45 -13.49 10.23 1.12
N LYS A 46 -13.25 8.99 0.67
CA LYS A 46 -13.41 8.56 -0.72
C LYS A 46 -12.63 9.44 -1.71
N VAL A 47 -11.51 10.00 -1.26
CA VAL A 47 -10.60 10.78 -2.12
C VAL A 47 -9.92 9.85 -3.12
N LEU A 48 -9.55 8.65 -2.66
CA LEU A 48 -9.02 7.59 -3.50
C LEU A 48 -9.67 6.25 -3.12
N PRO A 49 -9.93 5.37 -4.10
CA PRO A 49 -10.29 3.99 -3.81
C PRO A 49 -9.06 3.20 -3.32
N PRO A 50 -9.26 2.12 -2.54
CA PRO A 50 -8.19 1.19 -2.20
C PRO A 50 -7.48 0.66 -3.46
N SER A 51 -6.15 0.67 -3.47
CA SER A 51 -5.35 0.15 -4.58
C SER A 51 -4.04 -0.44 -4.08
N SER A 52 -3.51 -1.46 -4.76
CA SER A 52 -2.20 -2.05 -4.39
C SER A 52 -1.10 -0.98 -4.35
N GLN A 53 -1.21 0.06 -5.17
CA GLN A 53 -0.28 1.18 -5.22
C GLN A 53 -0.30 2.02 -3.93
N LEU A 54 -1.48 2.25 -3.33
CA LEU A 54 -1.58 2.96 -2.05
C LEU A 54 -1.07 2.14 -0.87
N PHE A 55 -1.15 0.81 -0.95
CA PHE A 55 -0.65 -0.08 0.10
C PHE A 55 0.83 -0.48 -0.07
N SER A 56 1.41 -0.27 -1.26
CA SER A 56 2.84 -0.51 -1.52
C SER A 56 3.81 0.07 -0.47
N PRO A 57 3.63 1.30 0.05
CA PRO A 57 4.57 1.90 1.00
C PRO A 57 4.72 1.08 2.28
N PHE A 58 3.64 0.47 2.76
CA PHE A 58 3.61 -0.28 4.02
C PHE A 58 4.37 -1.61 3.90
N ILE A 59 4.25 -2.29 2.76
CA ILE A 59 5.05 -3.49 2.48
C ILE A 59 6.52 -3.13 2.27
N LYS A 60 6.78 -2.11 1.44
CA LYS A 60 8.15 -1.67 1.14
C LYS A 60 8.91 -1.25 2.39
N PHE A 61 8.25 -0.59 3.35
CA PHE A 61 8.86 -0.18 4.60
C PHE A 61 9.47 -1.38 5.33
N HIS A 62 8.73 -2.47 5.51
CA HIS A 62 9.26 -3.68 6.14
C HIS A 62 10.34 -4.36 5.30
N LEU A 63 10.14 -4.47 3.99
CA LEU A 63 11.14 -5.09 3.10
C LEU A 63 12.46 -4.32 3.03
N ALA A 64 12.44 -3.00 3.15
CA ALA A 64 13.64 -2.16 3.19
C ALA A 64 14.42 -2.29 4.51
N ASN A 65 13.79 -2.84 5.55
CA ASN A 65 14.40 -3.14 6.85
C ASN A 65 14.68 -4.64 7.03
N ASP A 66 14.67 -5.41 5.93
CA ASP A 66 14.84 -6.87 5.91
C ASP A 66 13.87 -7.64 6.84
N ASP A 67 12.72 -7.03 7.14
CA ASP A 67 11.68 -7.59 7.99
C ASP A 67 10.60 -8.28 7.14
N LEU A 68 10.95 -9.44 6.59
CA LEU A 68 10.02 -10.24 5.77
C LEU A 68 8.79 -10.69 6.57
N ALA A 69 8.95 -10.99 7.86
CA ALA A 69 7.87 -11.47 8.71
C ALA A 69 6.77 -10.42 8.86
N SER A 70 7.12 -9.18 9.22
CA SER A 70 6.13 -8.10 9.33
C SER A 70 5.56 -7.71 7.97
N ALA A 71 6.37 -7.78 6.90
CA ALA A 71 5.87 -7.55 5.54
C ALA A 71 4.76 -8.53 5.15
N LEU A 72 4.87 -9.82 5.55
CA LEU A 72 3.85 -10.83 5.30
C LEU A 72 2.59 -10.62 6.16
N VAL A 73 2.74 -10.19 7.42
CA VAL A 73 1.60 -9.83 8.29
C VAL A 73 0.82 -8.66 7.69
N GLU A 74 1.51 -7.61 7.25
CA GLU A 74 0.87 -6.45 6.62
C GLU A 74 0.19 -6.87 5.30
N PHE A 75 0.85 -7.69 4.48
CA PHE A 75 0.29 -8.23 3.24
C PHE A 75 -1.00 -9.03 3.49
N GLU A 76 -1.00 -9.92 4.48
CA GLU A 76 -2.17 -10.72 4.86
C GLU A 76 -3.35 -9.82 5.28
N SER A 77 -3.09 -8.83 6.14
CA SER A 77 -4.09 -7.85 6.58
C SER A 77 -4.73 -7.11 5.40
N ILE A 78 -3.93 -6.69 4.42
CA ILE A 78 -4.40 -6.02 3.20
C ILE A 78 -5.22 -6.98 2.33
N CYS A 79 -4.82 -8.24 2.20
CA CYS A 79 -5.56 -9.25 1.43
C CYS A 79 -6.94 -9.49 2.04
N GLN A 80 -7.01 -9.65 3.36
CA GLN A 80 -8.27 -9.90 4.08
C GLN A 80 -9.20 -8.69 4.05
N THR A 81 -8.66 -7.48 4.22
CA THR A 81 -9.46 -6.26 4.35
C THR A 81 -9.86 -5.67 3.00
N HIS A 82 -8.96 -5.67 2.03
CA HIS A 82 -9.14 -4.94 0.77
C HIS A 82 -9.17 -5.84 -0.47
N ARG A 83 -8.88 -7.14 -0.34
CA ARG A 83 -8.77 -8.09 -1.47
C ARG A 83 -7.73 -7.66 -2.51
N LEU A 84 -6.66 -7.02 -2.04
CA LEU A 84 -5.53 -6.54 -2.86
C LEU A 84 -4.28 -7.35 -2.53
N THR A 85 -3.38 -7.47 -3.50
CA THR A 85 -2.12 -8.23 -3.36
C THR A 85 -0.89 -7.37 -3.70
N PRO A 86 -0.62 -6.30 -2.95
CA PRO A 86 0.56 -5.45 -3.20
C PRO A 86 1.86 -6.26 -3.03
N HIS A 87 2.84 -6.02 -3.90
CA HIS A 87 4.16 -6.66 -3.83
C HIS A 87 4.18 -8.20 -3.85
N LYS A 88 3.10 -8.88 -4.28
CA LYS A 88 3.03 -10.35 -4.30
C LYS A 88 4.26 -11.02 -4.92
N GLN A 89 4.72 -10.53 -6.07
CA GLN A 89 5.88 -11.10 -6.78
C GLN A 89 7.17 -11.02 -5.95
N GLU A 90 7.45 -9.86 -5.35
CA GLU A 90 8.63 -9.65 -4.52
C GLU A 90 8.57 -10.49 -3.23
N LEU A 91 7.40 -10.52 -2.57
CA LEU A 91 7.21 -11.33 -1.36
C LEU A 91 7.40 -12.82 -1.65
N THR A 92 6.82 -13.33 -2.75
CA THR A 92 7.04 -14.72 -3.16
C THR A 92 8.51 -15.01 -3.45
N ALA A 93 9.20 -14.13 -4.18
CA ALA A 93 10.62 -14.30 -4.49
C ALA A 93 11.48 -14.33 -3.21
N ARG A 94 11.19 -13.46 -2.24
CA ARG A 94 11.89 -13.45 -0.94
C ARG A 94 11.66 -14.73 -0.14
N CYS A 95 10.45 -15.28 -0.13
CA CYS A 95 10.18 -16.56 0.53
C CYS A 95 10.96 -17.71 -0.11
N ILE A 96 11.03 -17.77 -1.44
CA ILE A 96 11.81 -18.81 -2.15
C ILE A 96 13.28 -18.70 -1.82
N ASN A 97 13.85 -17.49 -1.89
CA ASN A 97 15.26 -17.27 -1.58
C ASN A 97 15.61 -17.60 -0.13
N LEU A 98 14.69 -17.36 0.81
CA LEU A 98 14.87 -17.74 2.21
C LEU A 98 14.92 -19.27 2.36
N GLU A 99 13.99 -20.00 1.72
CA GLU A 99 13.98 -21.47 1.74
C GLU A 99 15.23 -22.08 1.08
N ASP A 100 15.64 -21.55 -0.07
CA ASP A 100 16.82 -22.04 -0.81
C ASP A 100 18.14 -21.72 -0.08
N GLY A 101 18.21 -20.59 0.63
CA GLY A 101 19.38 -20.22 1.44
C GLY A 101 19.56 -21.04 2.72
N GLU A 102 18.51 -21.73 3.16
CA GLU A 102 18.54 -22.65 4.31
C GLU A 102 18.98 -24.09 3.93
N ARG A 103 19.25 -24.36 2.64
CA ARG A 103 19.77 -25.64 2.12
C ARG A 103 21.28 -25.62 1.88
#